data_AF-A0A9X5C4C7-F1
#
_entry.id   AF-A0A9X5C4C7-F1
#
_cell.length_a   1.000
_cell.length_b   1.000
_cell.length_c   1.000
_cell.angle_alpha   90.00
_cell.angle_beta   90.00
_cell.angle_gamma   90.00
#
_symmetry.space_group_name_H-M   'P 1'
#
loop_
_entity.id
_entity.type
_entity.pdbx_description
1 polymer ?
#
loop_
_entity_poly.entity_id
_entity_poly.type
_entity_poly.pdbx_seq_one_letter_code
_entity_poly.pdbx_strand_id
1 'polypeptide(L)' 'MNKLEFLVNNNGTMQLLQNKCDGDVIIHMSDGEDMNISNGDMVMLINLYQYIKRYDIQNDFINPYGKNRE' A
#
# COMPACT_ATOMS: atom_id res chain seq x y z
N MET A 1 11.22 16.13 1.69
CA MET A 1 10.57 15.09 0.87
C MET A 1 10.77 13.77 1.57
N ASN A 2 9.69 13.15 2.03
CA ASN A 2 9.78 11.87 2.74
C ASN A 2 9.61 10.75 1.71
N LYS A 3 10.55 9.80 1.68
CA LYS A 3 10.57 8.67 0.74
C LYS A 3 10.60 7.36 1.51
N LEU A 4 9.72 6.44 1.14
CA LEU A 4 9.82 5.02 1.52
C LEU A 4 10.15 4.21 0.27
N GLU A 5 10.97 3.17 0.42
CA GLU A 5 11.43 2.34 -0.68
C GLU A 5 11.31 0.87 -0.30
N PHE A 6 10.76 0.07 -1.22
CA PHE A 6 10.50 -1.34 -1.03
C PHE A 6 11.10 -2.13 -2.19
N LEU A 7 11.75 -3.25 -1.88
CA LEU A 7 12.05 -4.29 -2.87
C LEU A 7 10.79 -5.11 -3.10
N VAL A 8 10.36 -5.20 -4.35
CA VAL A 8 9.19 -5.97 -4.77
C VAL A 8 9.62 -7.17 -5.63
N ASN A 9 8.67 -8.04 -5.97
CA ASN A 9 8.95 -9.25 -6.74
C ASN A 9 9.67 -8.93 -8.06
N ASN A 10 10.36 -9.94 -8.61
CA ASN A 10 11.11 -9.84 -9.87
C ASN A 10 12.22 -8.78 -9.87
N ASN A 11 12.88 -8.57 -8.73
CA ASN A 11 13.91 -7.54 -8.53
C ASN A 11 13.44 -6.10 -8.82
N GLY A 12 12.13 -5.85 -8.77
CA GLY A 12 11.58 -4.50 -8.90
C GLY A 12 11.78 -3.68 -7.63
N THR A 13 11.70 -2.36 -7.78
CA THR A 13 11.70 -1.41 -6.66
C THR A 13 10.44 -0.55 -6.75
N MET A 14 9.76 -0.39 -5.63
CA MET A 14 8.64 0.54 -5.48
C MET A 14 9.05 1.67 -4.54
N GLN A 15 8.78 2.91 -4.94
CA GLN A 15 9.01 4.09 -4.10
C GLN A 15 7.69 4.80 -3.82
N LEU A 16 7.47 5.17 -2.56
CA LEU A 16 6.37 6.02 -2.14
C LEU A 16 6.95 7.39 -1.76
N LEU A 17 6.52 8.43 -2.46
CA LEU A 17 6.94 9.81 -2.23
C LEU A 17 5.78 10.63 -1.70
N GLN A 18 6.01 11.33 -0.60
CA GLN A 18 5.09 12.34 -0.09
C GLN A 18 5.76 13.72 -0.07
N ASN A 19 5.20 14.64 -0.85
CA ASN A 19 5.80 15.97 -1.05
C ASN A 19 5.58 16.91 0.14
N LYS A 20 4.44 16.78 0.84
CA LYS A 20 4.08 17.55 2.03
C LYS A 20 3.33 16.65 3.01
N CYS A 21 3.35 16.99 4.29
CA CYS A 21 2.47 16.34 5.27
C CYS A 21 1.01 16.49 4.80
N ASP A 22 0.24 15.40 4.89
CA ASP A 22 -1.13 15.29 4.37
C ASP A 22 -1.28 15.53 2.86
N GLY A 23 -0.19 15.48 2.10
CA GLY A 23 -0.22 15.54 0.64
C GLY A 23 -0.45 14.17 0.01
N ASP A 24 -0.83 14.21 -1.27
CA ASP A 24 -0.93 13.03 -2.12
C ASP A 24 0.40 12.26 -2.17
N VAL A 25 0.27 10.95 -2.35
CA VAL A 25 1.39 10.02 -2.45
C VAL A 25 1.58 9.63 -3.90
N ILE A 26 2.80 9.80 -4.39
CA ILE A 26 3.21 9.31 -5.71
C ILE A 26 3.89 7.96 -5.51
N ILE A 27 3.41 6.95 -6.22
CA ILE A 27 4.02 5.64 -6.32
C ILE A 27 4.80 5.58 -7.62
N HIS A 28 6.11 5.37 -7.52
CA HIS A 28 6.96 5.06 -8.66
C HIS A 28 7.24 3.55 -8.68
N MET A 29 6.88 2.92 -9.79
CA MET A 29 7.18 1.52 -10.06
C MET A 29 8.36 1.41 -11.02
N SER A 30 9.13 0.34 -10.93
CA SER A 30 10.29 0.10 -11.80
C SER A 30 9.93 -0.13 -13.28
N ASP A 31 8.66 -0.41 -13.59
CA ASP A 31 8.14 -0.56 -14.96
C ASP A 31 7.79 0.77 -15.64
N GLY A 32 7.89 1.90 -14.91
CA GLY A 32 7.93 3.25 -15.47
C GLY A 32 6.62 4.02 -15.43
N GLU A 33 5.53 3.45 -14.89
CA GLU A 33 4.28 4.18 -14.69
C GLU A 33 4.16 4.72 -13.26
N ASP A 34 3.89 6.01 -13.17
CA ASP A 34 3.64 6.70 -11.90
C ASP A 34 2.15 6.69 -11.58
N MET A 35 1.82 6.33 -10.35
CA MET A 35 0.45 6.39 -9.84
C MET A 35 0.35 7.45 -8.75
N ASN A 36 -0.71 8.27 -8.80
CA ASN A 36 -1.05 9.21 -7.75
C ASN A 36 -2.18 8.63 -6.89
N ILE A 37 -1.99 8.62 -5.58
CA ILE A 37 -2.99 8.24 -4.57
C ILE A 37 -3.23 9.45 -3.67
N SER A 38 -4.50 9.81 -3.49
CA SER A 38 -4.87 10.87 -2.54
C SER A 38 -4.46 10.49 -1.12
N ASN A 39 -4.20 11.50 -0.27
CA ASN A 39 -3.91 11.26 1.14
C ASN A 39 -5.00 10.43 1.85
N GLY A 40 -6.28 10.68 1.54
CA GLY A 40 -7.43 9.97 2.10
C GLY A 40 -7.49 8.50 1.70
N ASP A 41 -7.23 8.20 0.43
CA ASP A 41 -7.21 6.82 -0.06
C ASP A 41 -6.05 6.03 0.56
N MET A 42 -4.88 6.66 0.74
CA MET A 42 -3.75 6.01 1.40
C MET A 42 -4.08 5.64 2.85
N VAL A 43 -4.75 6.53 3.60
CA VAL A 43 -5.23 6.24 4.96
C VAL A 43 -6.25 5.10 4.95
N MET A 44 -7.16 5.09 3.98
CA MET A 44 -8.16 4.03 3.84
C MET A 44 -7.50 2.66 3.59
N LEU A 45 -6.51 2.59 2.69
CA LEU A 45 -5.75 1.37 2.40
C LEU A 45 -5.03 0.83 3.65
N ILE A 46 -4.39 1.72 4.42
CA ILE A 46 -3.73 1.36 5.68
C ILE A 46 -4.74 0.83 6.71
N ASN A 47 -5.91 1.47 6.82
CA ASN A 47 -6.96 1.03 7.73
C ASN A 47 -7.54 -0.34 7.32
N LEU A 48 -7.77 -0.56 6.02
CA LEU A 48 -8.25 -1.83 5.48
C LEU A 48 -7.25 -2.95 5.75
N TYR A 49 -5.96 -2.71 5.49
CA TYR A 49 -4.89 -3.66 5.80
C TYR A 49 -4.90 -4.05 7.28
N GLN A 50 -4.95 -3.06 8.19
CA GLN A 50 -5.00 -3.30 9.62
C GLN A 50 -6.25 -4.08 10.05
N TYR A 51 -7.41 -3.74 9.49
CA TYR A 51 -8.66 -4.42 9.78
C TYR A 51 -8.61 -5.91 9.42
N ILE A 52 -8.21 -6.21 8.16
CA ILE A 52 -8.09 -7.59 7.68
C ILE A 52 -7.14 -8.40 8.56
N LYS A 53 -5.97 -7.84 8.90
CA LYS A 53 -5.00 -8.51 9.77
C LYS A 53 -5.51 -8.71 11.20
N ARG A 54 -6.15 -7.69 11.78
CA ARG A 54 -6.63 -7.72 13.17
C ARG A 54 -7.71 -8.76 13.40
N TYR A 55 -8.61 -8.91 12.44
CA TYR A 55 -9.74 -9.83 12.53
C TYR A 55 -9.50 -11.14 11.79
N ASP A 56 -8.28 -11.42 11.33
CA ASP A 56 -7.93 -12.66 10.62
C ASP A 56 -8.91 -12.99 9.47
N ILE A 57 -9.27 -11.97 8.68
CA ILE A 57 -10.24 -12.11 7.59
C ILE A 57 -9.53 -12.67 6.36
N GLN A 58 -10.17 -13.58 5.62
CA GLN A 58 -9.60 -14.13 4.38
C GLN A 58 -9.57 -13.05 3.28
N ASN A 59 -8.40 -12.78 2.73
CA ASN A 59 -8.22 -11.89 1.58
C ASN A 59 -7.01 -12.36 0.75
N ASP A 60 -7.21 -12.61 -0.54
CA ASP A 60 -6.20 -13.24 -1.40
C ASP A 60 -4.87 -12.46 -1.50
N PHE A 61 -4.91 -11.15 -1.25
CA PHE A 61 -3.72 -10.28 -1.33
C PHE A 61 -3.11 -9.98 0.04
N ILE A 62 -3.93 -9.74 1.06
CA ILE A 62 -3.49 -9.27 2.38
C ILE A 62 -3.38 -10.41 3.39
N ASN A 63 -4.31 -11.37 3.38
CA ASN A 63 -4.34 -12.50 4.31
C ASN A 63 -4.95 -13.76 3.66
N PRO A 64 -4.18 -14.47 2.82
CA PRO A 64 -4.71 -15.55 1.99
C PRO A 64 -5.32 -16.72 2.77
N TYR A 65 -4.95 -16.87 4.05
CA TYR A 65 -5.36 -17.98 4.90
C TYR A 65 -6.22 -17.56 6.10
N GLY A 66 -6.82 -16.36 6.04
CA GLY A 66 -7.68 -15.87 7.13
C GLY A 66 -8.86 -16.79 7.41
N LYS A 67 -9.27 -16.87 8.68
CA LYS A 67 -10.29 -17.81 9.16
C LYS A 67 -11.67 -17.19 9.32
N ASN A 68 -11.75 -15.87 9.46
CA ASN A 68 -13.03 -15.18 9.52
C ASN A 68 -13.50 -14.90 8.09
N ARG A 69 -14.47 -15.71 7.63
CA ARG A 69 -15.18 -15.50 6.37
C ARG A 69 -16.24 -14.42 6.60
N GLU A 70 -16.31 -13.45 5.68
CA GLU A 70 -17.48 -12.55 5.57
C GLU A 70 -18.74 -13.34 5.22
#